data_AF-A0A2E4EG75-F1
#
_entry.id   AF-A0A2E4EG75-F1
#
_cell.length_a   1.000
_cell.length_b   1.000
_cell.length_c   1.000
_cell.angle_alpha   90.00
_cell.angle_beta   90.00
_cell.angle_gamma   90.00
#
_symmetry.space_group_name_H-M   'P 1'
#
loop_
_entity.id
_entity.type
_entity.pdbx_description
1 polymer ?
#
loop_
_entity_poly.entity_id
_entity_poly.type
_entity_poly.pdbx_seq_one_letter_code
_entity_poly.pdbx_strand_id
1 'polypeptide(L)'
;MQTSQIQQPLNPYSASRSGLKPNRYEKTSNQIRKLEMKDKNSHLEIKVHIDGLWGGNYKIEATGKYLTITALRYVFNVDSENKKSKGKFRWITSSLFLPYQVEEGTVDSRLEDGYLLIHIPRKLSLE
;
A
#
# COMPACT_ATOMS: atom_id res chain seq x y z
N MET A 1 56.28 -38.17 0.60
CA MET A 1 54.81 -38.20 0.75
C MET A 1 54.46 -37.21 1.85
N GLN A 2 53.96 -36.03 1.48
CA GLN A 2 53.68 -34.90 2.38
C GLN A 2 52.17 -34.87 2.67
N THR A 3 51.80 -34.87 3.96
CA THR A 3 50.44 -34.64 4.44
C THR A 3 50.32 -33.19 4.90
N SER A 4 49.63 -32.37 4.11
CA SER A 4 49.29 -31.00 4.52
C SER A 4 48.07 -31.04 5.44
N GLN A 5 48.27 -30.61 6.70
CA GLN A 5 47.21 -30.25 7.62
C GLN A 5 46.55 -28.95 7.13
N ILE A 6 45.23 -28.95 6.98
CA ILE A 6 44.46 -27.72 6.77
C ILE A 6 43.73 -27.40 8.07
N GLN A 7 44.15 -26.30 8.70
CA GLN A 7 43.44 -25.62 9.79
C GLN A 7 42.07 -25.14 9.31
N GLN A 8 41.02 -25.56 10.02
CA GLN A 8 39.70 -24.95 9.88
C GLN A 8 39.72 -23.55 10.51
N PRO A 9 39.14 -22.51 9.88
CA PRO A 9 39.02 -21.22 10.52
C PRO A 9 38.00 -21.26 11.66
N LEU A 10 38.37 -20.65 12.79
CA LEU A 10 37.50 -20.38 13.93
C LEU A 10 36.27 -19.59 13.48
N ASN A 11 35.10 -20.16 13.72
CA ASN A 11 33.81 -19.55 13.47
C ASN A 11 33.56 -18.47 14.56
N PRO A 12 33.46 -17.16 14.24
CA PRO A 12 33.39 -16.11 15.27
C PRO A 12 31.99 -15.89 15.85
N TYR A 13 30.99 -16.69 15.49
CA TYR A 13 29.61 -16.52 15.94
C TYR A 13 29.26 -17.51 17.05
N SER A 14 29.94 -17.39 18.18
CA SER A 14 29.44 -17.88 19.47
C SER A 14 28.97 -16.69 20.32
N ALA A 15 27.71 -16.80 20.76
CA ALA A 15 27.02 -16.02 21.79
C ALA A 15 26.49 -14.61 21.41
N SER A 16 25.18 -14.56 21.17
CA SER A 16 24.28 -13.68 21.95
C SER A 16 22.89 -14.30 22.02
N ARG A 17 22.63 -15.00 23.14
CA ARG A 17 21.28 -15.20 23.65
C ARG A 17 20.76 -13.85 24.14
N SER A 18 19.86 -13.25 23.38
CA SER A 18 18.76 -12.50 23.96
C SER A 18 17.57 -12.63 23.03
N GLY A 19 16.52 -13.27 23.57
CA GLY A 19 15.27 -13.44 22.87
C GLY A 19 14.65 -12.08 22.59
N LEU A 20 14.60 -11.72 21.32
CA LEU A 20 13.56 -10.84 20.81
C LEU A 20 12.76 -11.68 19.82
N LYS A 21 11.57 -12.10 20.26
CA LYS A 21 10.57 -12.72 19.39
C LYS A 21 10.40 -11.79 18.19
N PRO A 22 10.36 -12.30 16.94
CA PRO A 22 10.03 -11.46 15.81
C PRO A 22 8.69 -10.79 16.11
N ASN A 23 8.70 -9.47 16.15
CA ASN A 23 7.56 -8.66 16.52
C ASN A 23 6.44 -8.97 15.51
N ARG A 24 5.48 -9.78 15.95
CA ARG A 24 4.59 -10.56 15.08
C ARG A 24 3.39 -9.74 14.59
N TYR A 25 3.53 -8.46 14.28
CA TYR A 25 2.44 -7.65 13.70
C TYR A 25 2.96 -6.46 12.88
N GLU A 26 3.61 -6.75 11.75
CA GLU A 26 3.36 -5.97 10.54
C GLU A 26 3.07 -6.96 9.41
N LYS A 27 1.92 -7.65 9.55
CA LYS A 27 1.24 -8.13 8.35
C LYS A 27 0.95 -6.85 7.58
N THR A 28 1.62 -6.64 6.46
CA THR A 28 1.42 -5.55 5.51
C THR A 28 -0.03 -5.57 5.04
N SER A 29 -0.95 -5.09 5.89
CA SER A 29 -2.33 -4.89 5.52
C SER A 29 -2.27 -3.83 4.44
N ASN A 30 -2.61 -4.20 3.21
CA ASN A 30 -2.66 -3.26 2.11
C ASN A 30 -3.63 -2.13 2.55
N GLN A 31 -3.08 -0.97 2.87
CA GLN A 31 -3.79 0.10 3.60
C GLN A 31 -4.80 0.80 2.71
N ILE A 32 -4.58 0.67 1.40
CA ILE A 32 -5.51 0.96 0.31
C ILE A 32 -5.85 -0.39 -0.31
N ARG A 33 -7.12 -0.78 -0.25
CA ARG A 33 -7.62 -2.06 -0.80
C ARG A 33 -8.50 -1.78 -1.99
N LYS A 34 -8.08 -2.24 -3.17
CA LYS A 34 -8.98 -2.33 -4.33
C LYS A 34 -10.03 -3.39 -4.03
N LEU A 35 -11.29 -2.99 -4.03
CA LEU A 35 -12.41 -3.90 -3.84
C LEU A 35 -12.97 -4.35 -5.17
N GLU A 36 -13.12 -3.43 -6.11
CA GLU A 36 -13.73 -3.70 -7.40
C GLU A 36 -13.13 -2.83 -8.50
N MET A 37 -13.13 -3.37 -9.72
CA MET A 37 -12.81 -2.66 -10.95
C MET A 37 -13.74 -3.18 -12.04
N LYS A 38 -14.57 -2.29 -12.59
CA LYS A 38 -15.54 -2.58 -13.64
C LYS A 38 -15.20 -1.77 -14.88
N ASP A 39 -14.88 -2.46 -15.96
CA ASP A 39 -14.70 -1.84 -17.27
C ASP A 39 -16.08 -1.68 -17.92
N LYS A 40 -16.47 -0.43 -18.19
CA LYS A 40 -17.68 -0.08 -18.93
C LYS A 40 -17.27 0.53 -20.26
N ASN A 41 -18.16 0.45 -21.26
CA ASN A 41 -17.87 0.88 -22.63
C ASN A 41 -17.23 2.29 -22.73
N SER A 42 -17.60 3.23 -21.85
CA SER A 42 -17.10 4.60 -21.85
C SER A 42 -16.09 4.94 -20.75
N HIS A 43 -15.98 4.15 -19.69
CA HIS A 43 -15.15 4.48 -18.52
C HIS A 43 -14.86 3.27 -17.65
N LEU A 44 -13.82 3.39 -16.84
CA LEU A 44 -13.49 2.46 -15.77
C LEU A 44 -14.05 2.96 -14.45
N GLU A 45 -14.77 2.11 -13.73
CA GLU A 45 -15.16 2.36 -12.34
C GLU A 45 -14.29 1.53 -11.40
N ILE A 46 -13.67 2.18 -10.42
CA ILE A 46 -12.84 1.51 -9.42
C ILE A 46 -13.36 1.88 -8.03
N LYS A 47 -13.61 0.86 -7.21
CA LYS A 47 -14.01 1.02 -5.81
C LYS A 47 -12.86 0.63 -4.90
N VAL A 48 -12.45 1.56 -4.04
CA VAL A 48 -11.31 1.40 -3.14
C VAL A 48 -11.73 1.69 -1.70
N HIS A 49 -11.23 0.90 -0.76
CA HIS A 49 -11.33 1.18 0.67
C HIS A 49 -9.98 1.65 1.20
N ILE A 50 -9.97 2.71 2.00
CA ILE A 50 -8.77 3.25 2.63
C ILE A 50 -8.96 3.19 4.14
N ASP A 51 -8.24 2.28 4.80
CA ASP A 51 -8.39 2.03 6.23
C ASP A 51 -7.99 3.29 7.02
N GLY A 52 -8.93 3.89 7.75
CA GLY A 52 -8.67 5.08 8.59
C GLY A 52 -8.45 6.38 7.80
N LEU A 53 -8.99 6.50 6.59
CA LEU A 53 -8.97 7.74 5.81
C LEU A 53 -9.46 8.92 6.64
N TRP A 54 -8.70 10.01 6.65
CA TRP A 54 -9.05 11.22 7.37
C TRP A 54 -9.75 12.22 6.44
N GLY A 55 -11.07 12.22 6.44
CA GLY A 55 -11.90 13.13 5.63
C GLY A 55 -11.62 12.99 4.12
N GLY A 56 -11.67 14.10 3.39
CA GLY A 56 -11.38 14.17 1.94
C GLY A 56 -9.89 14.37 1.60
N ASN A 57 -8.96 14.03 2.52
CA ASN A 57 -7.53 14.27 2.32
C ASN A 57 -6.89 13.16 1.47
N TYR A 58 -7.19 13.18 0.18
CA TYR A 58 -6.60 12.26 -0.78
C TYR A 58 -6.34 12.97 -2.11
N LYS A 59 -5.45 12.37 -2.89
CA LYS A 59 -5.10 12.78 -4.25
C LYS A 59 -5.06 11.53 -5.12
N ILE A 60 -5.62 11.64 -6.32
CA ILE A 60 -5.65 10.56 -7.30
C ILE A 60 -5.06 11.07 -8.59
N GLU A 61 -4.14 10.31 -9.15
CA GLU A 61 -3.46 10.64 -10.40
C GLU A 61 -3.46 9.40 -11.28
N ALA A 62 -3.85 9.56 -12.55
CA ALA A 62 -3.74 8.52 -13.54
C ALA A 62 -2.69 8.92 -14.58
N THR A 63 -1.72 8.04 -14.80
CA THR A 63 -0.60 8.27 -15.72
C THR A 63 -0.32 6.99 -16.48
N GLY A 64 -0.50 7.02 -17.80
CA GLY A 64 -0.34 5.85 -18.65
C GLY A 64 -1.29 4.72 -18.27
N LYS A 65 -0.75 3.62 -17.74
CA LYS A 65 -1.52 2.44 -17.25
C LYS A 65 -1.57 2.34 -15.73
N TYR A 66 -1.23 3.42 -15.01
CA TYR A 66 -1.17 3.41 -13.56
C TYR A 66 -2.12 4.43 -12.97
N LEU A 67 -2.83 4.02 -11.91
CA LEU A 67 -3.58 4.89 -11.03
C LEU A 67 -2.88 4.94 -9.68
N THR A 68 -2.42 6.12 -9.29
CA THR A 68 -1.77 6.36 -8.01
C THR A 68 -2.74 7.08 -7.07
N ILE A 69 -2.92 6.52 -5.89
CA ILE A 69 -3.77 7.06 -4.83
C ILE A 69 -2.87 7.41 -3.66
N THR A 70 -2.82 8.69 -3.29
CA THR A 70 -2.14 9.17 -2.09
C THR A 70 -3.19 9.67 -1.11
N ALA A 71 -3.16 9.22 0.14
CA ALA A 71 -4.18 9.56 1.13
C ALA A 71 -3.58 9.77 2.52
N LEU A 72 -4.20 10.68 3.29
CA LEU A 72 -3.89 10.88 4.70
C LEU A 72 -4.80 9.99 5.54
N ARG A 73 -4.20 9.15 6.38
CA ARG A 73 -4.94 8.30 7.32
C ARG A 73 -4.54 8.55 8.76
N TYR A 74 -5.45 8.27 9.68
CA TYR A 74 -5.15 8.16 11.10
C TYR A 74 -4.80 6.71 11.46
N VAL A 75 -3.72 6.53 12.21
CA VAL A 75 -3.25 5.22 12.67
C VAL A 75 -3.29 5.20 14.19
N PHE A 76 -4.09 4.31 14.75
CA PHE A 76 -4.10 4.04 16.19
C PHE A 76 -2.88 3.19 16.54
N ASN A 77 -2.10 3.64 17.53
CA ASN A 77 -1.14 2.76 18.20
C ASN A 77 -1.84 2.20 19.44
N VAL A 78 -2.10 0.90 19.42
CA VAL A 78 -2.53 0.19 20.63
C VAL A 78 -1.26 -0.17 21.38
N ASP A 79 -0.90 0.67 22.35
CA ASP A 79 0.14 0.33 23.30
C ASP A 79 -0.47 -0.61 24.34
N SER A 80 -0.06 -1.88 24.33
CA SER A 80 -0.64 -2.92 25.17
C SER A 80 -0.44 -2.69 26.68
N GLU A 81 0.46 -1.78 27.05
CA GLU A 81 0.79 -1.48 28.46
C GLU A 81 0.14 -0.18 28.98
N ASN A 82 -0.33 0.71 28.09
CA ASN A 82 -0.91 1.99 28.48
C ASN A 82 -2.39 2.08 28.05
N LYS A 83 -3.31 2.27 29.01
CA LYS A 83 -4.76 2.52 28.78
C LYS A 83 -5.08 3.79 27.96
N LYS A 84 -4.08 4.47 27.39
CA LYS A 84 -4.23 5.68 26.58
C LYS A 84 -3.90 5.35 25.13
N SER A 85 -4.93 5.25 24.29
CA SER A 85 -4.79 5.15 22.85
C SER A 85 -4.17 6.46 22.32
N LYS A 86 -2.95 6.39 21.78
CA LYS A 86 -2.33 7.48 21.03
C LYS A 86 -2.31 7.10 19.55
N GLY A 87 -2.77 7.97 18.67
CA GLY A 87 -2.64 7.79 17.23
C GLY A 87 -1.93 8.94 16.55
N LYS A 88 -1.57 8.73 15.29
CA LYS A 88 -0.88 9.72 14.47
C LYS A 88 -1.37 9.68 13.03
N PHE A 89 -1.29 10.82 12.36
CA PHE A 89 -1.56 10.90 10.93
C PHE A 89 -0.36 10.42 10.11
N ARG A 90 -0.64 9.71 9.02
CA ARG A 90 0.38 9.25 8.06
C ARG A 90 -0.16 9.35 6.64
N TRP A 91 0.68 9.86 5.74
CA TRP A 91 0.46 9.74 4.30
C TRP A 91 0.78 8.32 3.86
N ILE A 92 -0.07 7.80 2.98
CA ILE A 92 0.10 6.50 2.34
C ILE A 92 -0.10 6.67 0.84
N THR A 93 0.61 5.85 0.07
CA THR A 93 0.50 5.84 -1.38
C THR A 93 0.34 4.40 -1.86
N SER A 94 -0.57 4.19 -2.80
CA SER A 94 -0.75 2.90 -3.48
C SER A 94 -0.95 3.13 -4.96
N SER A 95 -0.41 2.23 -5.77
CA SER A 95 -0.56 2.26 -7.22
C SER A 95 -1.29 1.01 -7.70
N LEU A 96 -2.23 1.20 -8.61
CA LEU A 96 -3.04 0.17 -9.23
C LEU A 96 -2.76 0.16 -10.74
N PHE A 97 -2.59 -1.04 -11.30
CA PHE A 97 -2.48 -1.21 -12.73
C PHE A 97 -3.86 -1.15 -13.39
N LEU A 98 -3.97 -0.41 -14.49
CA LEU A 98 -5.17 -0.24 -15.28
C LEU A 98 -5.14 -1.16 -16.52
N PRO A 99 -6.30 -1.66 -16.97
CA PRO A 99 -6.36 -2.58 -18.12
C PRO A 99 -5.93 -1.93 -19.43
N TYR A 100 -6.05 -0.61 -19.55
CA TYR A 100 -5.68 0.16 -20.73
C TYR A 100 -5.03 1.49 -20.35
N GLN A 101 -4.48 2.17 -21.36
CA GLN A 101 -3.87 3.48 -21.19
C GLN A 101 -4.97 4.54 -21.08
N VAL A 102 -4.83 5.43 -20.10
CA VAL A 102 -5.79 6.50 -19.82
C VAL A 102 -5.14 7.87 -20.02
N GLU A 103 -5.97 8.88 -20.24
CA GLU A 103 -5.51 10.26 -20.41
C GLU A 103 -5.19 10.89 -19.05
N GLU A 104 -4.04 11.54 -18.97
CA GLU A 104 -3.56 12.17 -17.74
C GLU A 104 -4.52 13.28 -17.29
N GLY A 105 -4.80 13.33 -15.99
CA GLY A 105 -5.65 14.38 -15.40
C GLY A 105 -7.17 14.18 -15.56
N THR A 106 -7.62 13.16 -16.29
CA THR A 106 -9.05 12.83 -16.44
C THR A 106 -9.51 11.81 -15.38
N VAL A 107 -9.52 12.22 -14.10
CA VAL A 107 -9.97 11.33 -13.01
C VAL A 107 -11.00 12.04 -12.15
N ASP A 108 -12.22 11.53 -12.18
CA ASP A 108 -13.27 11.94 -11.25
C ASP A 108 -13.27 10.99 -10.05
N SER A 109 -13.49 11.55 -8.86
CA SER A 109 -13.58 10.72 -7.65
C SER A 109 -14.52 11.29 -6.61
N ARG A 110 -15.14 10.38 -5.86
CA ARG A 110 -16.06 10.73 -4.77
C ARG A 110 -15.92 9.74 -3.61
N LEU A 111 -16.10 10.25 -2.39
CA LEU A 111 -16.15 9.44 -1.18
C LEU A 111 -17.61 9.17 -0.81
N GLU A 112 -18.00 7.90 -0.76
CA GLU A 112 -19.37 7.46 -0.49
C GLU A 112 -19.33 6.20 0.38
N ASP A 113 -20.04 6.23 1.52
CA ASP A 113 -20.12 5.13 2.49
C ASP A 113 -18.75 4.56 2.95
N GLY A 114 -17.75 5.44 3.09
CA GLY A 114 -16.39 5.04 3.47
C GLY A 114 -15.55 4.44 2.33
N TYR A 115 -16.06 4.46 1.09
CA TYR A 115 -15.37 4.00 -0.10
C TYR A 115 -15.02 5.17 -1.02
N LEU A 116 -13.82 5.11 -1.57
CA LEU A 116 -13.40 5.98 -2.65
C LEU A 116 -13.82 5.35 -3.98
N LEU A 117 -14.76 6.00 -4.65
CA LEU A 117 -15.22 5.66 -5.99
C LEU A 117 -14.46 6.52 -6.99
N ILE A 118 -13.84 5.88 -7.97
CA ILE A 118 -12.96 6.52 -8.95
C ILE A 118 -13.47 6.20 -10.35
N HIS A 119 -13.72 7.23 -11.14
CA HIS A 119 -14.17 7.13 -12.52
C HIS A 119 -13.05 7.64 -13.43
N ILE A 120 -12.62 6.80 -14.36
CA ILE A 120 -11.59 7.14 -15.33
C ILE A 120 -12.18 6.98 -16.73
N PRO A 121 -12.41 8.08 -17.47
CA PRO A 121 -12.89 8.01 -18.85
C PRO A 121 -11.97 7.14 -19.70
N ARG A 122 -12.57 6.36 -20.60
CA ARG A 122 -11.79 5.62 -21.58
C ARG A 122 -11.30 6.60 -22.63
N LYS A 123 -9.99 6.58 -22.92
CA LYS A 123 -9.46 7.28 -24.08
C LYS A 123 -10.04 6.61 -25.33
N LEU A 124 -10.93 7.30 -26.03
CA LEU A 124 -11.35 6.88 -27.36
C LEU A 124 -10.15 7.06 -28.28
N SER A 125 -9.57 5.96 -28.75
CA SER A 125 -8.66 6.00 -29.88
C SER A 125 -9.47 6.54 -31.06
N LEU A 126 -9.23 7.77 -31.48
CA LEU A 126 -9.62 8.20 -32.82
C LEU A 126 -8.70 7.43 -33.78
N GLU A 127 -9.24 6.38 -34.40
CA GLU A 127 -8.64 5.70 -35.56
C GLU A 127 -8.66 6.63 -36.79
#